data_AF-Q2SJT7-F1
#
_entry.id   AF-Q2SJT7-F1
#
_cell.length_a   1.000
_cell.length_b   1.000
_cell.length_c   1.000
_cell.angle_alpha   90.00
_cell.angle_beta   90.00
_cell.angle_gamma   90.00
#
_symmetry.space_group_name_H-M   'P 1'
#
loop_
_entity.id
_entity.type
_entity.pdbx_description
1 polymer ?
#
loop_
_entity_poly.entity_id
_entity_poly.type
_entity_poly.pdbx_seq_one_letter_code
_entity_poly.pdbx_strand_id
1 'polypeptide(L)'
;MTHCPHDAIDFAVYCVGTTLYAHMNAIEFRESFRKFLKNDERYKKFIAIINRGREERLLFWQEHAVEQFCDKHALDIPSFDVLQEILCVCELHGNTLEDGKVKVFCGHVDYSPDYKQACAKLFPNSYISAVNGPEEMYGEYSDIRFCKACREAEQQWRDEHA
;
A
#
# COMPACT_ATOMS: atom_id res chain seq x y z
N MET A 1 23.24 10.67 17.91
CA MET A 1 21.88 10.85 17.37
C MET A 1 22.03 11.25 15.91
N THR A 2 22.09 10.25 15.04
CA THR A 2 22.33 10.38 13.60
C THR A 2 21.01 10.66 12.89
N HIS A 3 20.94 11.79 12.18
CA HIS A 3 19.84 12.11 11.28
C HIS A 3 19.82 11.13 10.10
N CYS A 4 18.71 10.41 9.91
CA CYS A 4 18.38 9.79 8.63
C CYS A 4 17.83 10.89 7.69
N PRO A 5 18.40 11.10 6.50
CA PRO A 5 17.73 11.85 5.46
C PRO A 5 16.61 10.98 4.92
N HIS A 6 15.35 11.37 5.14
CA HIS A 6 14.22 10.74 4.47
C HIS A 6 14.18 11.21 3.02
N ASP A 7 14.09 10.24 2.12
CA ASP A 7 14.01 10.38 0.68
C ASP A 7 12.89 11.35 0.27
N ALA A 8 13.27 12.56 -0.14
CA ALA A 8 12.43 13.39 -0.97
C ALA A 8 12.42 12.75 -2.36
N ILE A 9 11.38 11.97 -2.66
CA ILE A 9 11.07 11.62 -4.04
C ILE A 9 10.49 12.88 -4.69
N ASP A 10 11.39 13.77 -5.12
CA ASP A 10 11.08 14.78 -6.11
C ASP A 10 10.83 14.03 -7.42
N PHE A 11 9.54 13.82 -7.74
CA PHE A 11 9.13 13.39 -9.07
C PHE A 11 9.47 14.51 -10.06
N ALA A 12 10.69 14.48 -10.58
CA ALA A 12 11.10 15.29 -11.71
C ALA A 12 10.35 14.81 -12.96
N VAL A 13 9.22 15.47 -13.22
CA VAL A 13 8.83 16.01 -14.53
C VAL A 13 9.16 15.13 -15.74
N TYR A 14 8.17 14.37 -16.21
CA TYR A 14 8.08 14.08 -17.64
C TYR A 14 7.66 15.36 -18.36
N CYS A 15 8.63 16.06 -18.94
CA CYS A 15 8.40 17.18 -19.85
C CYS A 15 7.84 16.65 -21.17
N VAL A 16 6.51 16.61 -21.31
CA VAL A 16 5.86 16.61 -22.63
C VAL A 16 4.68 17.59 -22.60
N GLY A 17 4.92 18.83 -23.09
CA GLY A 17 3.87 19.75 -23.53
C GLY A 17 3.09 20.52 -22.46
N THR A 18 3.61 21.70 -22.11
CA THR A 18 2.88 22.92 -21.70
C THR A 18 1.39 22.79 -21.32
N THR A 19 1.12 22.50 -20.05
CA THR A 19 0.06 23.14 -19.26
C THR A 19 0.58 23.27 -17.82
N LEU A 20 0.58 24.48 -17.27
CA LEU A 20 0.97 24.77 -15.88
C LEU A 20 -0.05 24.14 -14.91
N TYR A 21 0.12 22.87 -14.57
CA TYR A 21 -0.65 22.23 -13.51
C TYR A 21 0.09 22.34 -12.18
N ALA A 22 -0.66 22.65 -11.13
CA ALA A 22 -0.16 22.59 -9.76
C ALA A 22 0.36 21.17 -9.49
N HIS A 23 1.68 21.00 -9.44
CA HIS A 23 2.29 19.73 -9.09
C HIS A 23 2.07 19.48 -7.60
N MET A 24 0.97 18.80 -7.28
CA MET A 24 0.75 18.22 -5.97
C MET A 24 1.67 17.01 -5.85
N ASN A 25 2.60 17.03 -4.89
CA ASN A 25 3.50 15.89 -4.68
C ASN A 25 2.75 14.70 -4.01
N ALA A 26 3.37 13.52 -3.96
CA ALA A 26 2.72 12.32 -3.44
C ALA A 26 2.29 12.43 -1.96
N ILE A 27 3.04 13.18 -1.13
CA ILE A 27 2.66 13.43 0.28
C ILE A 27 1.40 14.30 0.32
N GLU A 28 1.42 15.42 -0.38
CA GLU A 28 0.29 16.35 -0.46
C GLU A 28 -0.97 15.69 -1.05
N PHE A 29 -0.79 14.83 -2.08
CA PHE A 29 -1.87 14.05 -2.67
C PHE A 29 -2.50 13.13 -1.63
N ARG A 30 -1.69 12.31 -0.94
CA ARG A 30 -2.18 11.38 0.08
C ARG A 30 -2.95 12.10 1.18
N GLU A 31 -2.42 13.20 1.70
CA GLU A 31 -3.06 13.96 2.76
C GLU A 31 -4.36 14.65 2.30
N SER A 32 -4.33 15.29 1.13
CA SER A 32 -5.49 15.98 0.56
C SER A 32 -6.59 15.00 0.19
N PHE A 33 -6.22 13.85 -0.37
CA PHE A 33 -7.15 12.78 -0.73
C PHE A 33 -7.79 12.14 0.50
N ARG A 34 -7.01 11.86 1.55
CA ARG A 34 -7.53 11.38 2.85
C ARG A 34 -8.54 12.36 3.45
N LYS A 35 -8.22 13.67 3.44
CA LYS A 35 -9.15 14.73 3.89
C LYS A 35 -10.41 14.81 3.02
N PHE A 36 -10.26 14.65 1.70
CA PHE A 36 -11.36 14.67 0.74
C PHE A 36 -12.39 13.56 1.00
N LEU A 37 -11.92 12.34 1.28
CA LEU A 37 -12.81 11.20 1.57
C LEU A 37 -13.61 11.37 2.88
N LYS A 38 -13.18 12.26 3.78
CA LYS A 38 -13.81 12.56 5.08
C LYS A 38 -14.10 11.33 5.96
N ASN A 39 -13.48 10.20 5.66
CA ASN A 39 -13.69 8.93 6.32
C ASN A 39 -12.39 8.12 6.26
N ASP A 40 -11.76 7.95 7.42
CA ASP A 40 -10.47 7.29 7.53
C ASP A 40 -10.53 5.81 7.13
N GLU A 41 -11.61 5.12 7.50
CA GLU A 41 -11.83 3.72 7.14
C GLU A 41 -12.03 3.55 5.63
N ARG A 42 -12.67 4.53 4.98
CA ARG A 42 -12.79 4.55 3.51
C ARG A 42 -11.43 4.75 2.85
N TYR A 43 -10.59 5.64 3.38
CA TYR A 43 -9.22 5.82 2.90
C TYR A 43 -8.39 4.55 3.09
N LYS A 44 -8.42 3.95 4.29
CA LYS A 44 -7.73 2.68 4.56
C LYS A 44 -8.15 1.58 3.61
N LYS A 45 -9.46 1.42 3.38
CA LYS A 45 -9.99 0.45 2.42
C LYS A 45 -9.52 0.72 0.99
N PHE A 46 -9.45 1.99 0.59
CA PHE A 46 -8.93 2.39 -0.72
C PHE A 46 -7.48 1.93 -0.90
N ILE A 47 -6.62 2.27 0.07
CA ILE A 47 -5.20 1.92 0.08
C ILE A 47 -5.00 0.40 0.14
N ALA A 48 -5.73 -0.30 1.01
CA ALA A 48 -5.63 -1.75 1.15
C ALA A 48 -5.99 -2.50 -0.15
N ILE A 49 -6.94 -1.98 -0.93
CA ILE A 49 -7.29 -2.57 -2.23
C ILE A 49 -6.20 -2.32 -3.27
N ILE A 50 -5.58 -1.13 -3.28
CA ILE A 50 -4.44 -0.87 -4.16
C ILE A 50 -3.25 -1.76 -3.82
N ASN A 51 -2.95 -1.92 -2.52
CA ASN A 51 -1.79 -2.71 -2.07
C ASN A 51 -1.96 -4.22 -2.31
N ARG A 52 -3.20 -4.72 -2.26
CA ARG A 52 -3.51 -6.17 -2.36
C ARG A 52 -4.11 -6.58 -3.71
N GLY A 53 -4.52 -5.62 -4.51
CA GLY A 53 -5.21 -5.84 -5.77
C GLY A 53 -4.31 -6.60 -6.73
N ARG A 54 -4.85 -7.68 -7.30
CA ARG A 54 -4.28 -8.33 -8.49
C ARG A 54 -4.75 -7.68 -9.78
N GLU A 55 -5.67 -6.73 -9.67
CA GLU A 55 -6.27 -6.03 -10.79
C GLU A 55 -5.44 -4.78 -11.09
N GLU A 56 -5.04 -4.59 -12.35
CA GLU A 56 -4.36 -3.40 -12.87
C GLU A 56 -5.35 -2.23 -13.08
N ARG A 57 -6.36 -2.14 -12.22
CA ARG A 57 -7.42 -1.14 -12.30
C ARG A 57 -8.06 -0.87 -10.95
N LEU A 58 -8.65 0.30 -10.84
CA LEU A 58 -9.47 0.70 -9.71
C LEU A 58 -10.86 0.03 -9.78
N LEU A 59 -11.48 -0.16 -8.62
CA LEU A 59 -12.92 -0.45 -8.59
C LEU A 59 -13.72 0.80 -8.95
N PHE A 60 -14.94 0.64 -9.47
CA PHE A 60 -15.82 1.74 -9.86
C PHE A 60 -15.93 2.88 -8.81
N TRP A 61 -16.09 2.53 -7.53
CA TRP A 61 -16.20 3.54 -6.47
C TRP A 61 -14.87 4.26 -6.19
N GLN A 62 -13.73 3.61 -6.48
CA GLN A 62 -12.39 4.20 -6.34
C GLN A 62 -12.12 5.13 -7.51
N GLU A 63 -12.45 4.71 -8.75
CA GLU A 63 -12.39 5.55 -9.95
C GLU A 63 -13.15 6.85 -9.71
N HIS A 64 -14.43 6.73 -9.31
CA HIS A 64 -15.27 7.89 -9.06
C HIS A 64 -14.74 8.79 -7.92
N ALA A 65 -14.10 8.20 -6.90
CA ALA A 65 -13.50 9.00 -5.83
C ALA A 65 -12.27 9.77 -6.29
N VAL A 66 -11.45 9.19 -7.18
CA VAL A 66 -10.29 9.87 -7.77
C VAL A 66 -10.74 10.97 -8.72
N GLU A 67 -11.70 10.68 -9.61
CA GLU A 67 -12.29 11.67 -10.53
C GLU A 67 -12.79 12.90 -9.77
N GLN A 68 -13.67 12.71 -8.78
CA GLN A 68 -14.20 13.82 -7.99
C GLN A 68 -13.12 14.60 -7.23
N PHE A 69 -12.05 13.92 -6.80
CA PHE A 69 -10.93 14.58 -6.15
C PHE A 69 -10.13 15.43 -7.13
N CYS A 70 -9.78 14.86 -8.29
CA CYS A 70 -9.05 15.54 -9.35
C CYS A 70 -9.82 16.75 -9.87
N ASP A 71 -11.13 16.60 -10.15
CA ASP A 71 -12.01 17.69 -10.57
C ASP A 71 -12.01 18.84 -9.55
N LYS A 72 -12.13 18.50 -8.25
CA LYS A 72 -12.15 19.49 -7.17
C LYS A 72 -10.83 20.28 -7.06
N HIS A 73 -9.71 19.64 -7.35
CA HIS A 73 -8.38 20.23 -7.23
C HIS A 73 -7.82 20.72 -8.57
N ALA A 74 -8.61 20.66 -9.65
CA ALA A 74 -8.20 20.97 -11.02
C ALA A 74 -6.92 20.22 -11.44
N LEU A 75 -6.86 18.93 -11.11
CA LEU A 75 -5.78 18.01 -11.46
C LEU A 75 -6.23 17.12 -12.61
N ASP A 76 -5.28 16.69 -13.43
CA ASP A 76 -5.52 15.58 -14.34
C ASP A 76 -5.66 14.26 -13.56
N ILE A 77 -6.46 13.33 -14.07
CA ILE A 77 -6.64 12.01 -13.47
C ILE A 77 -5.36 11.18 -13.73
N PRO A 78 -4.61 10.75 -12.68
CA PRO A 78 -3.41 9.97 -12.91
C PRO A 78 -3.76 8.55 -13.40
N SER A 79 -2.87 7.93 -14.17
CA SER A 79 -3.03 6.52 -14.55
C SER A 79 -2.99 5.61 -13.32
N PHE A 80 -3.45 4.37 -13.46
CA PHE A 80 -3.43 3.40 -12.37
C PHE A 80 -2.00 3.20 -11.81
N ASP A 81 -1.00 3.05 -12.68
CA ASP A 81 0.40 2.86 -12.25
C ASP A 81 0.90 4.03 -11.40
N VAL A 82 0.61 5.27 -11.84
CA VAL A 82 0.99 6.49 -11.09
C VAL A 82 0.24 6.55 -9.76
N LEU A 83 -1.04 6.21 -9.72
CA LEU A 83 -1.79 6.12 -8.47
C LEU A 83 -1.23 5.05 -7.54
N GLN A 84 -0.83 3.90 -8.09
CA GLN A 84 -0.25 2.81 -7.32
C GLN A 84 1.05 3.26 -6.66
N GLU A 85 1.92 3.98 -7.38
CA GLU A 85 3.15 4.56 -6.82
C GLU A 85 2.86 5.61 -5.73
N ILE A 86 1.99 6.58 -6.01
CA ILE A 86 1.62 7.64 -5.06
C ILE A 86 1.02 7.05 -3.77
N LEU A 87 0.18 6.02 -3.92
CA LEU A 87 -0.61 5.41 -2.85
C LEU A 87 0.01 4.11 -2.31
N CYS A 88 1.26 3.79 -2.66
CA CYS A 88 1.98 2.63 -2.15
C CYS A 88 2.44 2.83 -0.70
N VAL A 89 1.48 2.94 0.21
CA VAL A 89 1.71 3.15 1.65
C VAL A 89 0.94 2.16 2.48
N CYS A 90 1.42 1.91 3.68
CA CYS A 90 0.65 1.17 4.67
C CYS A 90 -0.56 1.99 5.14
N GLU A 91 -1.76 1.42 5.02
CA GLU A 91 -2.99 2.06 5.48
C GLU A 91 -3.03 2.30 6.99
N LEU A 92 -2.24 1.56 7.77
CA LEU A 92 -2.19 1.67 9.21
C LEU A 92 -1.08 2.64 9.68
N HIS A 93 0.12 2.51 9.11
CA HIS A 93 1.31 3.24 9.58
C HIS A 93 1.67 4.46 8.73
N GLY A 94 1.12 4.59 7.52
CA GLY A 94 1.43 5.68 6.58
C GLY A 94 2.81 5.60 5.91
N ASN A 95 3.64 4.64 6.29
CA ASN A 95 4.96 4.42 5.69
C ASN A 95 4.84 3.86 4.27
N THR A 96 5.73 4.27 3.38
CA THR A 96 5.89 3.65 2.06
C THR A 96 6.14 2.15 2.21
N LEU A 97 5.53 1.34 1.34
CA LEU A 97 5.80 -0.09 1.32
C LEU A 97 7.11 -0.36 0.58
N GLU A 98 7.88 -1.30 1.10
CA GLU A 98 9.16 -1.72 0.55
C GLU A 98 9.00 -3.01 -0.25
N ASP A 99 9.72 -3.13 -1.36
CA ASP A 99 9.80 -4.38 -2.11
C ASP A 99 10.58 -5.43 -1.31
N GLY A 100 10.09 -6.66 -1.35
CA GLY A 100 10.69 -7.79 -0.68
C GLY A 100 10.30 -9.10 -1.34
N LYS A 101 10.76 -10.19 -0.74
CA LYS A 101 10.47 -11.54 -1.20
C LYS A 101 9.96 -12.37 -0.05
N VAL A 102 9.02 -13.26 -0.36
CA VAL A 102 8.47 -14.22 0.60
C VAL A 102 8.45 -15.61 -0.02
N LYS A 103 8.77 -16.63 0.77
CA LYS A 103 8.81 -18.00 0.30
C LYS A 103 7.41 -18.49 -0.06
N VAL A 104 7.28 -19.14 -1.20
CA VAL A 104 6.07 -19.85 -1.61
C VAL A 104 6.13 -21.27 -1.07
N PHE A 105 5.06 -21.72 -0.42
CA PHE A 105 5.01 -23.05 0.19
C PHE A 105 3.80 -23.86 -0.29
N CYS A 106 3.92 -25.18 -0.13
CA CYS A 106 2.88 -26.15 -0.41
C CYS A 106 1.96 -26.38 0.79
N GLY A 107 0.67 -26.22 0.57
CA GLY A 107 -0.37 -26.70 1.48
C GLY A 107 -1.12 -25.60 2.22
N HIS A 108 -1.79 -26.00 3.30
CA HIS A 108 -2.63 -25.11 4.10
C HIS A 108 -1.95 -24.89 5.46
N VAL A 109 -1.64 -23.64 5.78
CA VAL A 109 -1.31 -23.27 7.16
C VAL A 109 -2.60 -22.86 7.85
N ASP A 110 -3.02 -23.62 8.85
CA ASP A 110 -4.17 -23.25 9.65
C ASP A 110 -3.74 -22.31 10.77
N TYR A 111 -3.75 -21.02 10.46
CA TYR A 111 -3.55 -20.01 11.50
C TYR A 111 -4.75 -19.94 12.44
N SER A 112 -4.47 -19.72 13.74
CA SER A 112 -5.52 -19.50 14.73
C SER A 112 -6.42 -18.31 14.34
N PRO A 113 -7.71 -18.32 14.74
CA PRO A 113 -8.60 -17.19 14.54
C PRO A 113 -8.03 -15.87 15.08
N ASP A 114 -7.35 -15.92 16.24
CA ASP A 114 -6.74 -14.75 16.88
C ASP A 114 -5.61 -14.16 16.03
N TYR A 115 -4.74 -15.01 15.48
CA TYR A 115 -3.69 -14.56 14.58
C TYR A 115 -4.27 -13.96 13.29
N LYS A 116 -5.30 -14.60 12.69
CA LYS A 116 -5.99 -14.07 11.51
C LYS A 116 -6.60 -12.70 11.78
N GLN A 117 -7.18 -12.50 12.96
CA GLN A 117 -7.75 -11.22 13.38
C GLN A 117 -6.66 -10.17 13.62
N ALA A 118 -5.56 -10.54 14.26
CA ALA A 118 -4.41 -9.69 14.50
C ALA A 118 -3.76 -9.23 13.19
N CYS A 119 -3.57 -10.14 12.22
CA CYS A 119 -3.10 -9.81 10.87
C CYS A 119 -3.91 -8.68 10.24
N ALA A 120 -5.24 -8.82 10.24
CA ALA A 120 -6.12 -7.84 9.59
C ALA A 120 -6.13 -6.48 10.29
N LYS A 121 -5.91 -6.42 11.61
CA LYS A 121 -6.07 -5.20 12.42
C LYS A 121 -4.76 -4.50 12.75
N LEU A 122 -3.70 -5.25 13.03
CA LEU A 122 -2.47 -4.75 13.63
C LEU A 122 -1.31 -4.73 12.65
N PHE A 123 -1.25 -5.70 11.72
CA PHE A 123 -0.13 -5.84 10.79
C PHE A 123 -0.56 -6.29 9.39
N PRO A 124 -1.44 -5.54 8.72
CA PRO A 124 -2.04 -5.95 7.44
C PRO A 124 -1.06 -6.09 6.27
N ASN A 125 0.14 -5.53 6.38
CA ASN A 125 1.17 -5.50 5.33
C ASN A 125 2.52 -6.05 5.83
N SER A 126 2.55 -6.95 6.80
CA SER A 126 3.81 -7.54 7.28
C SER A 126 4.41 -8.53 6.27
N TYR A 127 3.57 -9.40 5.71
CA TYR A 127 3.94 -10.47 4.77
C TYR A 127 5.21 -11.24 5.19
N ILE A 128 5.39 -11.50 6.51
CA ILE A 128 6.50 -12.33 7.02
C ILE A 128 6.24 -13.81 6.72
N SER A 129 4.99 -14.22 6.86
CA SER A 129 4.59 -15.61 6.68
C SER A 129 4.62 -16.03 5.22
N ALA A 130 5.03 -17.27 4.97
CA ALA A 130 5.05 -17.87 3.65
C ALA A 130 3.67 -17.76 2.96
N VAL A 131 3.68 -17.56 1.64
CA VAL A 131 2.45 -17.45 0.85
C VAL A 131 2.14 -18.80 0.19
N ASN A 132 0.87 -19.21 0.23
CA ASN A 132 0.44 -20.39 -0.52
C ASN A 132 0.39 -20.03 -2.01
N GLY A 133 0.95 -20.90 -2.84
CA GLY A 133 1.01 -20.73 -4.29
C GLY A 133 0.70 -22.03 -5.03
N PRO A 134 0.74 -21.98 -6.37
CA PRO A 134 0.60 -23.18 -7.20
C PRO A 134 1.86 -24.07 -7.07
N GLU A 135 1.72 -25.36 -7.37
CA GLU A 135 2.76 -26.37 -7.08
C GLU A 135 4.08 -26.12 -7.79
N GLU A 136 4.01 -25.52 -8.98
CA GLU A 136 5.17 -25.17 -9.79
C GLU A 136 6.03 -24.08 -9.16
N MET A 137 5.53 -23.34 -8.17
CA MET A 137 6.24 -22.29 -7.46
C MET A 137 6.78 -22.74 -6.09
N TYR A 138 6.63 -24.01 -5.71
CA TYR A 138 7.04 -24.45 -4.39
C TYR A 138 8.55 -24.38 -4.18
N GLY A 139 8.95 -23.75 -3.08
CA GLY A 139 10.36 -23.49 -2.77
C GLY A 139 10.88 -22.19 -3.39
N GLU A 140 10.14 -21.60 -4.32
CA GLU A 140 10.45 -20.30 -4.92
C GLU A 140 10.07 -19.14 -3.99
N TYR A 141 10.39 -17.93 -4.45
CA TYR A 141 10.04 -16.69 -3.78
C TYR A 141 9.08 -15.87 -4.65
N SER A 142 8.04 -15.32 -4.04
CA SER A 142 7.18 -14.31 -4.66
C SER A 142 7.65 -12.93 -4.26
N ASP A 143 7.65 -11.99 -5.21
CA ASP A 143 7.79 -10.58 -4.92
C ASP A 143 6.56 -10.10 -4.14
N ILE A 144 6.81 -9.24 -3.15
CA ILE A 144 5.80 -8.63 -2.28
C ILE A 144 6.19 -7.20 -1.97
N ARG A 145 5.20 -6.41 -1.56
CA ARG A 145 5.43 -5.13 -0.88
C ARG A 145 5.04 -5.24 0.58
N PHE A 146 5.89 -4.77 1.47
CA PHE A 146 5.68 -4.89 2.92
C PHE A 146 5.96 -3.59 3.67
N CYS A 147 5.38 -3.47 4.87
CA CYS A 147 5.64 -2.38 5.79
C CYS A 147 6.53 -2.87 6.93
N LYS A 148 7.70 -2.25 7.14
CA LYS A 148 8.60 -2.58 8.27
C LYS A 148 7.90 -2.54 9.63
N ALA A 149 7.13 -1.49 9.88
CA ALA A 149 6.36 -1.36 11.13
C ALA A 149 5.31 -2.48 11.29
N CYS A 150 4.69 -2.97 10.21
CA CYS A 150 3.82 -4.15 10.29
C CYS A 150 4.62 -5.42 10.64
N ARG A 151 5.85 -5.58 10.12
CA ARG A 151 6.71 -6.72 10.45
C ARG A 151 7.11 -6.72 11.91
N GLU A 152 7.49 -5.55 12.43
CA GLU A 152 7.80 -5.36 13.85
C GLU A 152 6.58 -5.67 14.73
N ALA A 153 5.40 -5.17 14.35
CA ALA A 153 4.15 -5.45 15.08
C ALA A 153 3.75 -6.93 15.04
N GLU A 154 3.96 -7.63 13.91
CA GLU A 154 3.72 -9.08 13.84
C GLU A 154 4.69 -9.85 14.74
N GLN A 155 5.97 -9.49 14.74
CA GLN A 155 6.96 -10.15 15.59
C GLN A 155 6.64 -9.95 17.08
N GLN A 156 6.34 -8.72 17.49
CA GLN A 156 5.94 -8.43 18.86
C GLN A 156 4.70 -9.25 19.26
N TRP A 157 3.67 -9.31 18.40
CA TRP A 157 2.48 -10.09 18.67
C TRP A 157 2.81 -11.58 18.86
N ARG A 158 3.69 -12.13 18.02
CA ARG A 158 4.15 -13.53 18.14
C ARG A 158 4.86 -13.79 19.46
N ASP A 159 5.75 -12.89 19.88
CA ASP A 159 6.49 -13.04 21.13
C ASP A 159 5.56 -13.00 22.37
N GLU A 160 4.49 -12.23 22.31
CA GLU A 160 3.47 -12.13 23.37
C GLU A 160 2.51 -13.33 23.43
N HIS A 161 2.42 -14.13 22.36
CA HIS A 161 1.44 -15.23 22.21
C HIS A 161 2.09 -16.60 21.91
N ALA A 162 3.42 -16.71 22.05
CA ALA A 162 4.18 -17.96 21.94
C ALA A 162 4.13 -18.76 23.25
#